data_AF-A0A9D4M899-F1
#
_entry.id   AF-A0A9D4M899-F1
#
_cell.length_a   1.000
_cell.length_b   1.000
_cell.length_c   1.000
_cell.angle_alpha   90.00
_cell.angle_beta   90.00
_cell.angle_gamma   90.00
#
_symmetry.space_group_name_H-M   'P 1'
#
loop_
_entity.id
_entity.type
_entity.pdbx_description
1 polymer ?
#
loop_
_entity_poly.entity_id
_entity_poly.type
_entity_poly.pdbx_seq_one_letter_code
_entity_poly.pdbx_strand_id
1 'polypeptide(L)'
;MEQKRQQLSDEVAYLKSQSMRNNLFFTGIVEDNSQGNESQVVTERKLREHLSEKLKIPKETVEGLRFEREHRTPSQPERGKV
;
A
#
# COMPACT_ATOMS: atom_id res chain seq x y z
N MET A 1 31.12 15.64 10.88
CA MET A 1 29.80 15.14 11.33
C MET A 1 28.76 15.26 10.23
N GLU A 2 28.70 16.38 9.51
CA GLU A 2 27.74 16.62 8.43
C GLU A 2 27.87 15.66 7.23
N GLN A 3 29.09 15.36 6.78
CA GLN A 3 29.33 14.38 5.70
C GLN A 3 28.82 12.98 6.05
N LYS A 4 29.03 12.50 7.28
CA LYS A 4 28.50 11.20 7.75
C LYS A 4 26.98 11.21 7.81
N ARG A 5 26.37 12.33 8.23
CA ARG A 5 24.91 12.49 8.23
C ARG A 5 24.35 12.46 6.81
N GLN A 6 25.02 13.08 5.85
CA GLN A 6 24.62 13.05 4.44
C GLN A 6 24.71 11.63 3.87
N GLN A 7 25.83 10.94 4.11
CA GLN A 7 26.01 9.54 3.68
C GLN A 7 24.90 8.63 4.24
N LEU A 8 24.59 8.75 5.53
CA LEU A 8 23.50 7.99 6.15
C LEU A 8 22.14 8.33 5.54
N SER A 9 21.90 9.61 5.20
CA SER A 9 20.66 10.02 4.55
C SER A 9 20.51 9.37 3.18
N ASP A 10 21.58 9.34 2.40
CA ASP A 10 21.59 8.76 1.06
C ASP A 10 21.42 7.23 1.11
N GLU A 11 22.06 6.56 2.07
CA GLU A 11 21.89 5.12 2.32
C GLU A 11 20.44 4.78 2.71
N VAL A 12 19.83 5.56 3.60
CA VAL A 12 18.43 5.36 3.99
C VAL A 12 17.49 5.57 2.81
N ALA A 13 17.71 6.61 2.01
CA ALA A 13 16.92 6.87 0.81
C ALA A 13 17.05 5.71 -0.19
N TYR A 14 18.28 5.21 -0.39
CA TYR A 14 18.54 4.06 -1.24
C TYR A 14 17.80 2.82 -0.74
N LEU A 15 17.94 2.45 0.53
CA LEU A 15 17.25 1.29 1.12
C LEU A 15 15.73 1.38 1.00
N LYS A 16 15.16 2.58 1.25
CA LYS A 16 13.72 2.81 1.06
C LYS A 16 13.30 2.61 -0.39
N SER A 17 14.06 3.12 -1.36
CA SER A 17 13.76 2.93 -2.78
C SER A 17 13.79 1.45 -3.19
N GLN A 18 14.72 0.66 -2.65
CA GLN A 18 14.78 -0.78 -2.91
C GLN A 18 13.56 -1.49 -2.31
N SER A 19 13.20 -1.14 -1.07
CA SER A 19 12.09 -1.77 -0.36
C SER A 19 10.72 -1.43 -0.96
N MET A 20 10.55 -0.23 -1.51
CA MET A 20 9.25 0.22 -2.08
C MET A 20 9.12 -0.03 -3.57
N ARG A 21 10.14 -0.59 -4.25
CA ARG A 21 10.17 -0.74 -5.71
C ARG A 21 8.94 -1.45 -6.27
N ASN A 22 8.45 -2.47 -5.57
CA ASN A 22 7.33 -3.30 -6.01
C ASN A 22 5.99 -2.81 -5.46
N ASN A 23 5.98 -1.72 -4.69
CA ASN A 23 4.76 -1.19 -4.10
C ASN A 23 4.09 -0.25 -5.10
N LEU A 24 2.79 -0.45 -5.30
CA LEU A 24 1.95 0.43 -6.10
C LEU A 24 1.01 1.20 -5.18
N PHE A 25 0.82 2.48 -5.48
CA PHE A 25 -0.13 3.34 -4.79
C PHE A 25 -1.35 3.58 -5.66
N PHE A 26 -2.52 3.25 -5.12
CA PHE A 26 -3.81 3.48 -5.75
C PHE A 26 -4.55 4.58 -5.01
N THR A 27 -5.23 5.45 -5.74
CA THR A 27 -6.02 6.56 -5.19
C THR A 27 -7.43 6.53 -5.76
N GLY A 28 -8.39 7.19 -5.10
CA GLY A 28 -9.77 7.26 -5.56
C GLY A 28 -10.61 5.98 -5.31
N ILE A 29 -10.11 5.05 -4.48
CA ILE A 29 -10.88 3.89 -4.02
C ILE A 29 -11.59 4.27 -2.72
N VAL A 30 -12.92 4.33 -2.74
CA VAL A 30 -13.74 4.71 -1.58
C VAL A 30 -13.58 3.70 -0.43
N GLU A 31 -13.36 4.20 0.79
CA GLU A 31 -13.22 3.38 2.00
C GLU A 31 -14.58 2.96 2.57
N ASP A 32 -14.64 1.78 3.20
CA ASP A 32 -15.77 1.36 4.02
C ASP A 32 -15.42 1.57 5.49
N ASN A 33 -15.80 2.74 6.00
CA ASN A 33 -15.49 3.16 7.38
C ASN A 33 -16.65 2.87 8.34
N SER A 34 -17.59 2.00 7.96
CA SER A 34 -18.77 1.69 8.78
C SER A 34 -18.44 1.10 10.16
N GLN A 35 -17.26 0.49 10.34
CA GLN A 35 -16.80 -0.07 11.63
C GLN A 35 -15.43 0.46 12.10
N GLY A 36 -15.04 1.66 11.66
CA GLY A 36 -13.86 2.36 12.19
C GLY A 36 -12.53 2.05 11.50
N ASN A 37 -12.33 0.86 10.92
CA ASN A 37 -11.25 0.56 9.97
C ASN A 37 -11.72 -0.46 8.93
N GLU A 38 -11.44 -0.20 7.65
CA GLU A 38 -11.67 -1.16 6.58
C GLU A 38 -10.75 -2.38 6.77
N SER A 39 -11.32 -3.58 6.75
CA SER A 39 -10.51 -4.80 6.88
C SER A 39 -9.64 -5.00 5.64
N GLN A 40 -8.55 -5.74 5.81
CA GLN A 40 -7.65 -6.09 4.71
C GLN A 40 -8.40 -6.79 3.56
N VAL A 41 -9.30 -7.73 3.88
CA VAL A 41 -10.13 -8.46 2.90
C VAL A 41 -11.01 -7.50 2.09
N VAL A 42 -11.61 -6.49 2.73
CA VAL A 42 -12.43 -5.49 2.02
C VAL A 42 -11.55 -4.59 1.17
N THR A 43 -10.37 -4.20 1.66
CA THR A 43 -9.40 -3.39 0.92
C THR A 43 -8.96 -4.11 -0.36
N GLU A 44 -8.57 -5.39 -0.26
CA GLU A 44 -8.14 -6.19 -1.41
C GLU A 44 -9.28 -6.34 -2.43
N ARG A 45 -10.49 -6.67 -1.97
CA ARG A 45 -11.65 -6.80 -2.84
C ARG A 45 -11.91 -5.53 -3.62
N LYS A 46 -11.95 -4.38 -2.95
CA LYS A 46 -12.17 -3.08 -3.60
C LYS A 46 -11.04 -2.70 -4.55
N LEU A 47 -9.80 -3.07 -4.23
CA LEU A 47 -8.68 -2.89 -5.14
C LEU A 47 -8.88 -3.71 -6.42
N ARG A 48 -9.23 -4.99 -6.31
CA ARG A 48 -9.51 -5.86 -7.47
C ARG A 48 -10.70 -5.36 -8.30
N GLU A 49 -11.77 -4.93 -7.65
CA GLU A 49 -12.92 -4.26 -8.29
C GLU A 49 -12.46 -2.99 -9.04
N HIS A 50 -11.63 -2.15 -8.41
CA HIS A 50 -11.11 -0.94 -9.05
C HIS A 50 -10.24 -1.26 -10.29
N LEU A 51 -9.34 -2.23 -10.20
CA LEU A 51 -8.48 -2.66 -11.32
C LEU A 51 -9.32 -3.13 -12.52
N SER A 52 -10.36 -3.93 -12.28
CA SER A 52 -11.21 -4.46 -13.34
C SER A 52 -12.23 -3.45 -13.88
N GLU A 53 -12.89 -2.70 -13.00
CA GLU A 53 -14.00 -1.82 -13.40
C GLU A 53 -13.55 -0.44 -13.85
N LYS A 54 -12.55 0.15 -13.18
CA LYS A 54 -12.07 1.51 -13.48
C LYS A 54 -10.89 1.48 -14.45
N LEU A 55 -9.90 0.63 -14.21
CA LEU A 55 -8.72 0.53 -15.07
C LEU A 55 -8.91 -0.43 -16.25
N LYS A 56 -10.06 -1.13 -16.33
CA LYS A 56 -10.42 -2.04 -17.42
C LYS A 56 -9.41 -3.17 -17.63
N ILE A 57 -8.72 -3.57 -16.58
CA ILE A 57 -7.83 -4.74 -16.61
C ILE A 57 -8.70 -6.01 -16.69
N PRO A 58 -8.41 -6.96 -17.59
CA PRO A 58 -9.16 -8.21 -17.69
C PRO A 58 -9.26 -8.94 -16.35
N LYS A 59 -10.44 -9.47 -16.03
CA LYS A 59 -10.72 -10.09 -14.73
C LYS A 59 -9.78 -11.26 -14.47
N GLU A 60 -9.48 -12.04 -15.49
CA GLU A 60 -8.57 -13.19 -15.44
C GLU A 60 -7.15 -12.76 -15.04
N THR A 61 -6.73 -11.57 -15.51
CA THR A 61 -5.44 -10.98 -15.12
C THR A 61 -5.48 -10.50 -13.68
N VAL A 62 -6.55 -9.81 -13.27
CA VAL A 62 -6.71 -9.33 -11.90
C VAL A 62 -6.75 -10.50 -10.91
N GLU A 63 -7.48 -11.57 -11.21
CA GLU A 63 -7.56 -12.78 -10.39
C GLU A 63 -6.21 -13.49 -10.24
N GLY A 64 -5.36 -13.44 -11.28
CA GLY A 64 -4.00 -13.96 -11.24
C GLY A 64 -3.02 -13.15 -10.37
N LEU A 65 -3.38 -11.92 -9.94
CA LEU A 65 -2.51 -11.09 -9.11
C LEU A 65 -2.39 -11.65 -7.69
N ARG A 66 -1.14 -11.68 -7.20
CA ARG A 66 -0.80 -12.00 -5.81
C ARG A 66 -0.30 -10.74 -5.13
N PHE A 67 -0.94 -10.37 -4.03
CA PHE A 67 -0.53 -9.26 -3.18
C PHE A 67 0.20 -9.83 -1.95
N GLU A 68 1.41 -9.35 -1.68
CA GLU A 68 2.12 -9.70 -0.44
C GLU A 68 1.50 -8.99 0.76
N ARG A 69 1.08 -7.74 0.57
CA ARG A 69 0.39 -6.92 1.57
C ARG A 69 -0.37 -5.78 0.90
N GLU A 70 -1.57 -5.52 1.39
CA GLU A 70 -2.42 -4.41 0.98
C GLU A 70 -2.97 -3.71 2.22
N HIS A 71 -2.93 -2.38 2.21
CA HIS A 71 -3.42 -1.57 3.32
C HIS A 71 -3.78 -0.16 2.83
N ARG A 72 -4.61 0.53 3.62
CA ARG A 72 -4.85 1.97 3.45
C ARG A 72 -3.69 2.79 4.04
N THR A 73 -3.45 3.95 3.44
CA THR A 73 -2.44 4.91 3.91
C THR A 73 -3.13 6.27 4.09
N PRO A 74 -2.99 6.94 5.25
CA PRO A 74 -2.21 6.53 6.41
C PRO A 74 -2.86 5.37 7.16
N SER A 75 -2.08 4.34 7.49
CA SER A 75 -2.50 3.37 8.50
C SER A 75 -2.54 4.13 9.83
N GLN A 76 -3.69 4.23 10.48
CA GLN A 76 -3.69 4.69 11.87
C GLN A 76 -2.70 3.82 12.65
N PRO A 77 -1.81 4.39 13.48
CA PRO A 77 -0.91 3.58 14.30
C PRO A 77 -1.78 2.61 15.11
N GLU A 78 -1.37 1.34 15.19
CA GLU A 78 -1.94 0.41 16.15
C GLU A 78 -1.91 1.09 17.52
N ARG A 79 -3.08 1.51 18.01
CA ARG A 79 -3.17 2.10 19.35
C ARG A 79 -2.82 1.00 20.35
N GLY A 80 -1.59 1.03 20.84
CA GLY A 80 -1.17 0.44 22.11
C GLY A 80 -1.06 -1.08 22.16
N LYS A 81 0.18 -1.57 22.08
CA LYS A 81 0.65 -2.56 23.04
C LYS A 81 1.77 -1.90 23.86
N VAL A 82 1.38 -1.31 24.98
CA VAL A 82 2.26 -1.01 26.12
C VAL A 82 1.85 -1.96 27.22
#